data_AF-A0A5N6WVM3-F1
#
_entry.id   AF-A0A5N6WVM3-F1
#
_cell.length_a   1.000
_cell.length_b   1.000
_cell.length_c   1.000
_cell.angle_alpha   90.00
_cell.angle_beta   90.00
_cell.angle_gamma   90.00
#
_symmetry.space_group_name_H-M   'P 1'
#
loop_
_entity.id
_entity.type
_entity.pdbx_description
1 polymer ?
#
loop_
_entity_poly.entity_id
_entity_poly.type
_entity_poly.pdbx_seq_one_letter_code
_entity_poly.pdbx_strand_id
1 'polypeptide(L)'
;MGAFVVPVYYLPEWFQIVKGARPIRSGIMLLPSVSTRVFGSIISGVLAKYIKYYSPWFFIGSSFLCIATGLYTTFSAFSTTSRDWIGFQILQGLGCGFAAQMPLLTIQNVLKNDPKLVPVGISTVLFAQYFGSSVVQGIGGSIFQNKLDSQLRSYAHLDSDQIEMLLAVGTSKVQETAQQAFPDRLSAILIAYNDAITNVFYLAVAGSGVAFVLALGIEWTNTRESTGGDEKDLPVAYNIREP
;
A
#
# COMPACT_ATOMS: atom_id res chain seq x y z
N MET A 1 -4.45 -0.30 3.38
CA MET A 1 -3.07 -0.27 3.94
C MET A 1 -2.28 -1.55 3.67
N GLY A 2 -2.85 -2.74 3.85
CA GLY A 2 -2.13 -4.01 3.56
C GLY A 2 -1.52 -4.11 2.16
N ALA A 3 -2.26 -3.78 1.10
CA ALA A 3 -1.69 -3.79 -0.26
C ALA A 3 -0.59 -2.74 -0.50
N PHE A 4 -0.51 -1.70 0.34
CA PHE A 4 0.50 -0.65 0.22
C PHE A 4 1.81 -0.99 0.94
N VAL A 5 1.75 -1.69 2.08
CA VAL A 5 2.97 -1.98 2.88
C VAL A 5 3.95 -2.88 2.13
N VAL A 6 3.41 -3.80 1.32
CA VAL A 6 4.20 -4.74 0.52
C VAL A 6 5.21 -4.00 -0.37
N PRO A 7 4.80 -3.17 -1.34
CA PRO A 7 5.74 -2.42 -2.16
C PRO A 7 6.59 -1.42 -1.37
N VAL A 8 6.18 -0.93 -0.21
CA VAL A 8 7.06 -0.08 0.61
C VAL A 8 8.24 -0.86 1.19
N TYR A 9 8.03 -2.14 1.54
CA TYR A 9 9.07 -2.97 2.12
C TYR A 9 9.98 -3.61 1.07
N TYR A 10 9.38 -4.16 0.01
CA TYR A 10 10.09 -4.98 -0.98
C TYR A 10 10.76 -4.18 -2.11
N LEU A 11 10.32 -2.95 -2.36
CA LEU A 11 10.93 -2.09 -3.39
C LEU A 11 12.34 -1.59 -3.05
N PRO A 12 12.64 -1.10 -1.81
CA PRO A 12 14.03 -0.78 -1.46
C PRO A 12 14.91 -2.03 -1.44
N GLU A 13 14.37 -3.17 -1.02
CA GLU A 13 15.07 -4.46 -1.06
C GLU A 13 15.42 -4.86 -2.50
N TRP A 14 14.49 -4.70 -3.45
CA TRP A 14 14.75 -4.90 -4.87
C TRP A 14 15.85 -3.97 -5.41
N PHE A 15 15.84 -2.68 -5.06
CA PHE A 15 16.89 -1.75 -5.48
C PHE A 15 18.26 -2.13 -4.90
N GLN A 16 18.32 -2.63 -3.68
CA GLN A 16 19.57 -3.05 -3.06
C GLN A 16 20.10 -4.34 -3.68
N ILE A 17 19.26 -5.36 -3.84
CA ILE A 17 19.67 -6.69 -4.30
C ILE A 17 19.87 -6.72 -5.81
N VAL A 18 18.91 -6.24 -6.59
CA VAL A 18 18.90 -6.37 -8.07
C VAL A 18 19.71 -5.26 -8.73
N LYS A 19 19.63 -4.03 -8.22
CA LYS A 19 20.37 -2.88 -8.79
C LYS A 19 21.69 -2.58 -8.08
N GLY A 20 22.02 -3.29 -7.00
CA GLY A 20 23.25 -3.05 -6.23
C GLY A 20 23.30 -1.68 -5.57
N ALA A 21 22.15 -1.05 -5.34
CA ALA A 21 22.11 0.27 -4.75
C ALA A 21 22.51 0.18 -3.28
N ARG A 22 23.39 1.08 -2.81
CA ARG A 22 23.62 1.26 -1.37
C ARG A 22 22.29 1.58 -0.66
N PRO A 23 22.12 1.20 0.63
CA PRO A 23 20.90 1.48 1.39
C PRO A 23 20.42 2.93 1.29
N ILE A 24 21.35 3.89 1.44
CA ILE A 24 21.07 5.33 1.28
C ILE A 24 20.54 5.67 -0.11
N ARG A 25 21.13 5.09 -1.17
CA ARG A 25 20.70 5.33 -2.56
C ARG A 25 19.34 4.70 -2.83
N SER A 26 19.07 3.52 -2.28
CA SER A 26 17.74 2.89 -2.37
C SER A 26 16.66 3.74 -1.70
N GLY A 27 16.99 4.39 -0.57
CA GLY A 27 16.10 5.36 0.08
C GLY A 27 15.83 6.59 -0.80
N ILE A 28 16.86 7.13 -1.46
CA ILE A 28 16.70 8.22 -2.43
C ILE A 28 15.81 7.80 -3.61
N MET A 29 15.93 6.55 -4.07
CA MET A 29 15.07 5.98 -5.12
C MET A 29 13.61 5.79 -4.67
N LEU A 30 13.29 5.88 -3.38
CA LEU A 30 11.90 5.88 -2.89
C LEU A 30 11.30 7.29 -2.79
N LEU A 31 12.09 8.35 -2.93
CA LEU A 31 11.61 9.73 -2.83
C LEU A 31 10.43 10.04 -3.76
N PRO A 32 10.37 9.54 -5.02
CA PRO A 32 9.20 9.80 -5.86
C PRO A 32 7.89 9.28 -5.24
N SER A 33 7.92 8.09 -4.64
CA SER A 33 6.76 7.50 -3.95
C SER A 33 6.33 8.34 -2.74
N VAL A 34 7.29 8.75 -1.90
CA VAL A 34 6.99 9.57 -0.70
C VAL A 34 6.45 10.94 -1.10
N SER A 35 7.08 11.58 -2.08
CA SER A 35 6.71 12.92 -2.55
C SER A 35 5.29 12.92 -3.12
N THR A 36 5.00 11.99 -4.02
CA THR A 36 3.66 11.85 -4.62
C THR A 36 2.61 11.43 -3.60
N ARG A 37 2.97 10.68 -2.56
CA ARG A 37 2.06 10.40 -1.44
C ARG A 37 1.67 11.64 -0.67
N VAL A 38 2.62 12.54 -0.40
CA VAL A 38 2.34 13.83 0.24
C VAL A 38 1.43 14.68 -0.65
N PHE A 39 1.74 14.78 -1.94
CA PHE A 39 0.89 15.51 -2.90
C PHE A 39 -0.53 14.92 -2.98
N GLY A 40 -0.66 13.60 -3.10
CA GLY A 40 -1.96 12.92 -3.12
C GLY A 40 -2.76 13.16 -1.83
N SER A 41 -2.09 13.12 -0.68
CA SER A 41 -2.71 13.41 0.62
C SER A 41 -3.23 14.86 0.71
N ILE A 42 -2.45 15.84 0.24
CA ILE A 42 -2.88 17.25 0.21
C ILE A 42 -4.07 17.43 -0.73
N ILE A 43 -3.98 16.88 -1.95
CA ILE A 43 -5.05 16.97 -2.94
C ILE A 43 -6.33 16.33 -2.40
N SER A 44 -6.25 15.14 -1.82
CA SER A 44 -7.43 14.49 -1.23
C SER A 44 -8.04 15.30 -0.09
N GLY A 45 -7.22 15.89 0.79
CA GLY A 45 -7.70 16.71 1.91
C GLY A 45 -8.35 18.02 1.45
N VAL A 46 -7.79 18.68 0.43
CA VAL A 46 -8.40 19.88 -0.16
C VAL A 46 -9.67 19.52 -0.91
N LEU A 47 -9.63 18.48 -1.74
CA LEU A 47 -10.73 18.11 -2.61
C LEU A 47 -11.88 17.45 -1.84
N ALA A 48 -11.63 16.85 -0.67
CA ALA A 48 -12.65 16.42 0.28
C ALA A 48 -13.49 17.57 0.85
N LYS A 49 -12.99 18.82 0.83
CA LYS A 49 -13.81 19.99 1.21
C LYS A 49 -14.85 20.33 0.14
N TYR A 50 -14.60 19.96 -1.11
CA TYR A 50 -15.45 20.27 -2.26
C TYR A 50 -16.34 19.10 -2.69
N ILE A 51 -15.86 17.85 -2.51
CA ILE A 51 -16.56 16.64 -2.92
C ILE A 51 -17.52 16.18 -1.82
N LYS A 52 -18.81 16.09 -2.16
CA LYS A 52 -19.92 15.75 -1.25
C LYS A 52 -20.04 14.26 -0.90
N TYR A 53 -19.20 13.40 -1.48
CA TYR A 53 -19.22 11.94 -1.29
C TYR A 53 -17.80 11.40 -1.13
N TYR A 54 -17.53 10.64 -0.07
CA TYR A 54 -16.22 10.00 0.15
C TYR A 54 -16.03 8.73 -0.69
N SER A 55 -17.14 8.10 -1.11
CA SER A 55 -17.15 6.80 -1.82
C SER A 55 -16.32 6.77 -3.13
N PRO A 56 -16.37 7.78 -4.03
CA PRO A 56 -15.57 7.80 -5.26
C PRO A 56 -14.05 7.73 -5.03
N TRP A 57 -13.56 8.25 -3.91
CA TRP A 57 -12.13 8.27 -3.61
C TRP A 57 -11.57 6.90 -3.25
N PHE A 58 -12.38 6.04 -2.63
CA PHE A 58 -11.99 4.67 -2.34
C PHE A 58 -11.77 3.87 -3.62
N PHE A 59 -12.60 4.09 -4.65
CA PHE A 59 -12.41 3.50 -5.97
C PHE A 59 -11.16 4.02 -6.66
N ILE A 60 -10.98 5.34 -6.72
CA ILE A 60 -9.81 5.94 -7.37
C ILE A 60 -8.52 5.46 -6.69
N GLY A 61 -8.45 5.52 -5.37
CA GLY A 61 -7.27 5.07 -4.61
C GLY A 61 -6.97 3.59 -4.82
N SER A 62 -7.98 2.73 -4.77
CA SER A 62 -7.83 1.29 -4.96
C SER A 62 -7.44 0.92 -6.39
N SER A 63 -8.01 1.59 -7.39
CA SER A 63 -7.66 1.40 -8.80
C SER A 63 -6.21 1.80 -9.09
N PHE A 64 -5.78 2.98 -8.61
CA PHE A 64 -4.39 3.42 -8.77
C PHE A 64 -3.41 2.46 -8.09
N LEU A 65 -3.75 1.96 -6.90
CA LEU A 65 -2.92 1.00 -6.18
C LEU A 65 -2.88 -0.36 -6.89
N CYS A 66 -4.00 -0.82 -7.44
CA CYS A 66 -4.08 -2.06 -8.22
C CYS A 66 -3.24 -1.97 -9.50
N ILE A 67 -3.36 -0.87 -10.25
CA ILE A 67 -2.55 -0.63 -11.45
C ILE A 67 -1.05 -0.57 -11.08
N ALA A 68 -0.68 0.18 -10.04
CA ALA A 68 0.72 0.29 -9.62
C ALA A 68 1.30 -1.05 -9.18
N THR A 69 0.57 -1.83 -8.39
CA THR A 69 1.03 -3.14 -7.91
C THR A 69 1.07 -4.19 -9.01
N GLY A 70 0.16 -4.14 -9.99
CA GLY A 70 0.23 -4.99 -11.18
C GLY A 70 1.43 -4.63 -12.06
N LEU A 71 1.74 -3.34 -12.19
CA LEU A 71 2.95 -2.91 -12.90
C LEU A 71 4.23 -3.39 -12.19
N TYR A 72 4.25 -3.44 -10.85
CA TYR A 72 5.38 -4.01 -10.12
C TYR A 72 5.59 -5.51 -10.38
N THR A 73 4.54 -6.28 -10.71
CA THR A 73 4.72 -7.69 -11.11
C THR A 73 5.45 -7.87 -12.44
N THR A 74 5.57 -6.81 -13.25
CA THR A 74 6.29 -6.84 -14.53
C THR A 74 7.79 -6.52 -14.39
N PHE A 75 8.28 -6.34 -13.16
CA PHE A 75 9.70 -6.09 -12.92
C PHE A 75 10.57 -7.26 -13.37
N SER A 76 11.60 -6.92 -14.13
CA SER A 76 12.58 -7.85 -14.62
C SER A 76 13.97 -7.37 -14.24
N ALA A 77 14.82 -8.30 -13.82
CA ALA A 77 16.15 -8.01 -13.28
C ALA A 77 17.01 -7.16 -14.24
N PHE A 78 16.85 -7.37 -15.56
CA PHE A 78 17.72 -6.77 -16.57
C PHE A 78 17.04 -5.72 -17.45
N SER A 79 15.71 -5.72 -17.62
CA SER A 79 15.02 -4.80 -18.54
C SER A 79 14.37 -3.59 -17.86
N THR A 80 14.16 -3.60 -16.54
CA THR A 80 13.50 -2.49 -15.85
C THR A 80 14.42 -1.26 -15.77
N THR A 81 14.00 -0.20 -16.46
CA THR A 81 14.73 1.06 -16.55
C THR A 81 14.31 2.03 -15.45
N SER A 82 15.15 3.02 -15.13
CA SER A 82 14.83 4.01 -14.10
C SER A 82 13.56 4.81 -14.31
N ARG A 83 13.09 4.90 -15.57
CA ARG A 83 11.85 5.59 -15.92
C ARG A 83 10.61 4.80 -15.50
N ASP A 84 10.67 3.48 -15.58
CA ASP A 84 9.52 2.60 -15.35
C ASP A 84 9.15 2.59 -13.87
N TRP A 85 10.13 2.36 -12.99
CA TRP A 85 9.85 2.31 -11.56
C TRP A 85 9.45 3.67 -10.97
N ILE A 86 9.96 4.79 -11.50
CA ILE A 86 9.52 6.14 -11.08
C ILE A 86 8.04 6.35 -11.43
N GLY A 87 7.62 5.98 -12.65
CA GLY A 87 6.21 6.09 -13.08
C GLY A 87 5.28 5.26 -12.20
N PHE A 88 5.69 4.04 -11.85
CA PHE A 88 4.86 3.14 -11.02
C PHE A 88 4.77 3.64 -9.57
N GLN A 89 5.87 4.18 -9.03
CA GLN A 89 5.90 4.82 -7.71
C GLN A 89 5.00 6.05 -7.62
N ILE A 90 4.90 6.84 -8.70
CA ILE A 90 3.98 7.99 -8.75
C ILE A 90 2.54 7.52 -8.62
N LEU A 91 2.14 6.48 -9.38
CA LEU A 91 0.80 5.91 -9.30
C LEU A 91 0.50 5.33 -7.92
N GLN A 92 1.45 4.58 -7.35
CA GLN A 92 1.34 4.02 -6.01
C GLN A 92 1.19 5.14 -4.95
N GLY A 93 2.03 6.16 -5.01
CA GLY A 93 2.04 7.26 -4.05
C GLY A 93 0.73 8.05 -4.09
N LEU A 94 0.24 8.39 -5.28
CA LEU A 94 -1.05 9.05 -5.45
C LEU A 94 -2.21 8.20 -4.94
N GLY A 95 -2.29 6.93 -5.34
CA GLY A 95 -3.34 6.02 -4.89
C GLY A 95 -3.38 5.85 -3.38
N CYS A 96 -2.21 5.69 -2.75
CA CYS A 96 -2.09 5.64 -1.30
C CYS A 96 -2.47 6.97 -0.64
N GLY A 97 -2.01 8.10 -1.19
CA GLY A 97 -2.30 9.43 -0.64
C GLY A 97 -3.81 9.71 -0.60
N PHE A 98 -4.52 9.32 -1.66
CA PHE A 98 -5.97 9.44 -1.74
C PHE A 98 -6.69 8.48 -0.77
N ALA A 99 -6.30 7.22 -0.74
CA ALA A 99 -6.98 6.22 0.09
C ALA A 99 -6.69 6.35 1.60
N ALA A 100 -5.55 6.93 1.99
CA ALA A 100 -5.12 6.99 3.39
C ALA A 100 -5.96 7.96 4.26
N GLN A 101 -6.35 9.10 3.68
CA GLN A 101 -7.01 10.18 4.41
C GLN A 101 -8.54 9.97 4.51
N MET A 102 -9.13 9.31 3.52
CA MET A 102 -10.59 9.19 3.40
C MET A 102 -11.28 8.47 4.56
N PRO A 103 -10.78 7.34 5.11
CA PRO A 103 -11.39 6.70 6.27
C PRO A 103 -11.48 7.62 7.48
N LEU A 104 -10.42 8.40 7.73
CA LEU A 104 -10.33 9.29 8.88
C LEU A 104 -11.33 10.45 8.76
N LEU A 105 -11.42 11.04 7.57
CA LEU A 105 -12.39 12.10 7.28
C LEU A 105 -13.84 11.59 7.34
N THR A 106 -14.08 10.35 6.90
CA THR A 106 -15.41 9.73 6.95
C THR A 106 -15.89 9.57 8.39
N ILE A 107 -15.03 9.06 9.28
CA ILE A 107 -15.36 8.94 10.71
C ILE A 107 -15.64 10.31 11.35
N GLN A 108 -14.81 11.32 11.05
CA GLN A 108 -15.02 12.67 11.57
C GLN A 108 -16.36 13.25 11.12
N ASN A 109 -16.80 12.93 9.91
CA ASN A 109 -18.09 13.40 9.40
C ASN A 109 -19.28 12.63 9.97
N VAL A 110 -19.20 11.29 10.07
CA VAL A 110 -20.28 10.45 10.63
C VAL A 110 -20.50 10.73 12.12
N LEU A 111 -19.44 11.02 12.87
CA LEU A 111 -19.51 11.32 14.31
C LEU A 111 -19.55 12.81 14.61
N LYS A 112 -19.88 13.66 13.63
CA LYS A 112 -19.93 15.12 13.83
C LYS A 112 -20.91 15.53 14.94
N ASN A 113 -21.98 14.77 15.12
CA ASN A 113 -23.00 15.00 16.15
C ASN A 113 -22.61 14.47 17.53
N ASP A 114 -21.56 13.65 17.63
CA ASP A 114 -20.98 13.20 18.91
C ASP A 114 -19.44 13.29 18.88
N PRO A 115 -18.88 14.51 19.06
CA PRO A 115 -17.44 14.73 19.00
C PRO A 115 -16.62 13.91 20.01
N LYS A 116 -17.25 13.42 21.09
CA LYS A 116 -16.58 12.60 22.12
C LYS A 116 -16.22 11.20 21.58
N LEU A 117 -16.95 10.71 20.59
CA LEU A 117 -16.72 9.41 19.96
C LEU A 117 -15.72 9.48 18.80
N VAL A 118 -15.42 10.67 18.27
CA VAL A 118 -14.48 10.85 17.15
C VAL A 118 -13.11 10.21 17.41
N PRO A 119 -12.46 10.40 18.59
CA PRO A 119 -11.18 9.75 18.88
C PRO A 119 -11.29 8.22 18.87
N VAL A 120 -12.38 7.66 19.43
CA VAL A 120 -12.62 6.22 19.47
C VAL A 120 -12.74 5.66 18.06
N GLY A 121 -13.55 6.29 17.20
CA GLY A 121 -13.71 5.86 15.81
C GLY A 121 -12.40 5.93 15.00
N ILE A 122 -11.62 7.00 15.18
CA ILE A 122 -10.31 7.14 14.53
C ILE A 122 -9.36 6.04 14.98
N SER A 123 -9.30 5.76 16.29
CA SER A 123 -8.47 4.70 16.85
C SER A 123 -8.86 3.33 16.30
N THR A 124 -10.15 3.02 16.16
CA THR A 124 -10.62 1.76 15.56
C THR A 124 -10.18 1.63 14.10
N VAL A 125 -10.28 2.70 13.31
CA VAL A 125 -9.84 2.71 11.91
C VAL A 125 -8.33 2.54 11.80
N LEU A 126 -7.55 3.24 12.63
CA LEU A 126 -6.10 3.08 12.65
C LEU A 126 -5.69 1.66 13.07
N PHE A 127 -6.35 1.10 14.09
CA PHE A 127 -6.14 -0.28 14.52
C PHE A 127 -6.35 -1.25 13.36
N ALA A 128 -7.50 -1.18 12.67
CA ALA A 128 -7.80 -2.06 11.53
C ALA A 128 -6.77 -1.91 10.40
N GLN A 129 -6.33 -0.68 10.12
CA GLN A 129 -5.32 -0.40 9.09
C GLN A 129 -3.96 -1.01 9.41
N TYR A 130 -3.44 -0.81 10.63
CA TYR A 130 -2.13 -1.33 11.04
C TYR A 130 -2.16 -2.84 11.26
N PHE A 131 -3.24 -3.37 11.84
CA PHE A 131 -3.45 -4.80 11.98
C PHE A 131 -3.45 -5.49 10.63
N GLY A 132 -4.26 -5.01 9.68
CA GLY A 132 -4.28 -5.55 8.31
C GLY A 132 -2.94 -5.41 7.60
N SER A 133 -2.20 -4.32 7.85
CA SER A 133 -0.84 -4.14 7.34
C SER A 133 0.14 -5.18 7.88
N SER A 134 0.08 -5.45 9.20
CA SER A 134 0.95 -6.43 9.84
C SER A 134 0.69 -7.85 9.35
N VAL A 135 -0.58 -8.24 9.23
CA VAL A 135 -0.97 -9.56 8.72
C VAL A 135 -0.49 -9.76 7.28
N VAL A 136 -0.75 -8.79 6.39
CA VAL A 136 -0.32 -8.88 4.98
C VAL A 136 1.20 -8.89 4.87
N GLN A 137 1.92 -8.14 5.71
CA GLN A 137 3.38 -8.18 5.74
C GLN A 137 3.92 -9.55 6.15
N GLY A 138 3.32 -10.21 7.15
CA GLY A 138 3.71 -11.56 7.56
C GLY A 138 3.48 -12.61 6.46
N ILE A 139 2.35 -12.51 5.76
CA ILE A 139 2.06 -13.36 4.59
C ILE A 139 3.07 -13.09 3.48
N GLY A 140 3.34 -11.82 3.17
CA GLY A 140 4.34 -11.42 2.18
C GLY A 140 5.73 -11.99 2.49
N GLY A 141 6.16 -11.91 3.75
CA GLY A 141 7.41 -12.49 4.23
C GLY A 141 7.49 -14.00 4.01
N SER A 142 6.41 -14.71 4.34
CA SER A 142 6.33 -16.16 4.15
C SER A 142 6.36 -16.55 2.67
N ILE A 143 5.65 -15.80 1.80
CA ILE A 143 5.69 -16.02 0.34
C ILE A 143 7.10 -15.76 -0.19
N PHE A 144 7.72 -14.65 0.21
CA PHE A 144 9.06 -14.28 -0.21
C PHE A 144 10.07 -15.38 0.15
N GLN A 145 10.09 -15.83 1.40
CA GLN A 145 11.06 -16.81 1.88
C GLN A 145 10.89 -18.17 1.18
N ASN A 146 9.64 -18.63 1.03
CA ASN A 146 9.35 -19.91 0.35
C ASN A 146 9.70 -19.84 -1.15
N LYS A 147 9.38 -18.72 -1.82
CA LYS A 147 9.68 -18.56 -3.24
C LYS A 147 11.17 -18.37 -3.49
N LEU A 148 11.85 -17.63 -2.62
CA LEU A 148 13.28 -17.39 -2.73
C LEU A 148 14.09 -18.68 -2.58
N ASP A 149 13.81 -19.51 -1.57
CA ASP A 149 14.49 -20.81 -1.43
C ASP A 149 14.26 -21.70 -2.67
N SER A 150 13.01 -21.82 -3.11
CA SER A 150 12.66 -22.60 -4.31
C SER A 150 13.36 -22.09 -5.58
N GLN A 151 13.41 -20.78 -5.77
CA GLN A 151 13.99 -20.17 -6.98
C GLN A 151 15.52 -20.17 -6.96
N LEU A 152 16.16 -19.99 -5.80
CA LEU A 152 17.63 -20.10 -5.69
C LEU A 152 18.10 -21.53 -5.98
N ARG A 153 17.36 -22.54 -5.53
CA ARG A 153 17.62 -23.96 -5.90
C ARG A 153 17.41 -24.21 -7.39
N SER A 154 16.34 -23.65 -7.97
CA SER A 154 15.98 -23.90 -9.37
C SER A 154 16.90 -23.18 -10.37
N TYR A 155 17.19 -21.90 -10.15
CA TYR A 155 17.96 -21.08 -11.10
C TYR A 155 19.46 -21.17 -10.87
N ALA A 156 19.89 -21.12 -9.61
CA ALA A 156 21.30 -21.03 -9.24
C ALA A 156 21.86 -22.37 -8.72
N HIS A 157 21.04 -23.42 -8.62
CA HIS A 157 21.45 -24.74 -8.11
C HIS A 157 22.27 -24.64 -6.82
N LEU A 158 21.84 -23.75 -5.91
CA LEU A 158 22.49 -23.54 -4.63
C LEU A 158 22.02 -24.58 -3.60
N ASP A 159 22.96 -25.02 -2.78
CA ASP A 159 22.68 -25.88 -1.63
C ASP A 159 22.11 -25.07 -0.46
N SER A 160 21.48 -25.76 0.50
CA SER A 160 20.83 -25.12 1.66
C SER A 160 21.79 -24.20 2.44
N ASP A 161 23.03 -24.62 2.64
CA ASP A 161 24.05 -23.85 3.37
C ASP A 161 24.45 -22.57 2.63
N GLN A 162 24.47 -22.61 1.29
CA GLN A 162 24.79 -21.46 0.44
C GLN A 162 23.65 -20.44 0.44
N ILE A 163 22.41 -20.93 0.47
CA ILE A 163 21.22 -20.09 0.60
C ILE A 163 21.20 -19.41 1.97
N GLU A 164 21.45 -20.16 3.04
CA GLU A 164 21.51 -19.62 4.40
C GLU A 164 22.62 -18.55 4.53
N MET A 165 23.79 -18.78 3.91
CA MET A 165 24.86 -17.79 3.84
C MET A 165 24.41 -16.48 3.17
N LEU A 166 23.71 -16.57 2.03
CA LEU A 166 23.20 -15.38 1.32
C LEU A 166 22.11 -14.66 2.10
N LEU A 167 21.27 -15.39 2.84
CA LEU A 167 20.25 -14.80 3.71
C LEU A 167 20.87 -14.11 4.94
N ALA A 168 21.93 -14.69 5.51
CA ALA A 168 22.59 -14.19 6.71
C ALA A 168 23.35 -12.87 6.48
N VAL A 169 23.88 -12.62 5.27
CA VAL A 169 24.61 -11.37 4.97
C VAL A 169 23.70 -10.15 4.85
N GLY A 170 22.39 -10.36 4.69
CA GLY A 170 21.39 -9.31 4.56
C GLY A 170 21.38 -8.64 3.18
N THR A 171 20.25 -7.99 2.88
CA THR A 171 19.86 -7.49 1.54
C THR A 171 20.90 -6.60 0.85
N SER A 172 21.66 -5.81 1.62
CA SER A 172 22.64 -4.87 1.07
C SER A 172 23.95 -5.52 0.62
N LYS A 173 24.27 -6.72 1.11
CA LYS A 173 25.52 -7.44 0.83
C LYS A 173 25.33 -8.69 -0.03
N VAL A 174 24.09 -9.14 -0.23
CA VAL A 174 23.76 -10.31 -1.07
C VAL A 174 24.50 -10.27 -2.41
N GLN A 175 24.46 -9.14 -3.12
CA GLN A 175 25.07 -9.05 -4.44
C GLN A 175 26.61 -9.11 -4.38
N GLU A 176 27.24 -8.45 -3.41
CA GLU A 176 28.69 -8.47 -3.22
C GLU A 176 29.16 -9.89 -2.85
N THR A 177 28.47 -10.54 -1.91
CA THR A 177 28.76 -11.91 -1.49
C THR A 177 28.51 -12.90 -2.63
N ALA A 178 27.42 -12.75 -3.39
CA ALA A 178 27.15 -13.58 -4.56
C ALA A 178 28.21 -13.41 -5.65
N GLN A 179 28.72 -12.19 -5.86
CA GLN A 179 29.78 -11.93 -6.82
C GLN A 179 31.13 -12.53 -6.38
N GLN A 180 31.43 -12.53 -5.07
CA GLN A 180 32.66 -13.10 -4.52
C GLN A 180 32.61 -14.63 -4.44
N ALA A 181 31.49 -15.21 -4.02
CA ALA A 181 31.35 -16.64 -3.80
C ALA A 181 30.90 -17.40 -5.05
N PHE A 182 30.08 -16.78 -5.91
CA PHE A 182 29.44 -17.43 -7.06
C PHE A 182 29.43 -16.53 -8.32
N PRO A 183 30.60 -16.10 -8.83
CA PRO A 183 30.68 -15.17 -9.96
C PRO A 183 29.93 -15.67 -11.19
N ASP A 184 29.99 -16.97 -11.49
CA ASP A 184 29.33 -17.59 -12.65
C ASP A 184 27.80 -17.70 -12.49
N ARG A 185 27.28 -17.63 -11.26
CA ARG A 185 25.86 -17.82 -10.94
C ARG A 185 25.17 -16.53 -10.50
N LEU A 186 25.90 -15.41 -10.46
CA LEU A 186 25.37 -14.10 -10.03
C LEU A 186 24.09 -13.73 -10.77
N SER A 187 24.06 -13.87 -12.09
CA SER A 187 22.87 -13.56 -12.90
C SER A 187 21.66 -14.41 -12.51
N ALA A 188 21.87 -15.70 -12.24
CA ALA A 188 20.81 -16.62 -11.83
C ALA A 188 20.29 -16.30 -10.41
N ILE A 189 21.18 -15.91 -9.50
CA ILE A 189 20.81 -15.46 -8.15
C ILE A 189 19.97 -14.18 -8.25
N LEU A 190 20.38 -13.19 -9.05
CA LEU A 190 19.62 -11.95 -9.22
C LEU A 190 18.25 -12.17 -9.86
N ILE A 191 18.12 -13.12 -10.79
CA ILE A 191 16.82 -13.54 -11.35
C ILE A 191 15.95 -14.17 -10.26
N ALA A 192 16.50 -15.08 -9.46
CA ALA A 192 15.76 -15.72 -8.38
C ALA A 192 15.25 -14.69 -7.35
N TYR A 193 16.07 -13.71 -6.95
CA TYR A 193 15.61 -12.64 -6.06
C TYR A 193 14.55 -11.74 -6.72
N ASN A 194 14.71 -11.38 -7.99
CA ASN A 194 13.72 -10.60 -8.71
C ASN A 194 12.36 -11.33 -8.77
N ASP A 195 12.39 -12.61 -9.10
CA ASP A 195 11.17 -13.42 -9.21
C ASP A 195 10.52 -13.62 -7.84
N ALA A 196 11.30 -13.77 -6.77
CA ALA A 196 10.76 -13.92 -5.43
C ALA A 196 10.04 -12.64 -4.99
N ILE A 197 10.65 -11.47 -5.23
CA ILE A 197 10.08 -10.15 -4.92
C ILE A 197 8.82 -9.90 -5.75
N THR A 198 8.85 -10.16 -7.06
CA THR A 198 7.69 -9.95 -7.94
C THR A 198 6.52 -10.87 -7.58
N ASN A 199 6.79 -12.10 -7.13
CA ASN A 199 5.76 -13.00 -6.59
C ASN A 199 5.02 -12.38 -5.40
N VAL A 200 5.72 -11.65 -4.53
CA VAL A 200 5.08 -10.97 -3.39
C VAL A 200 4.20 -9.81 -3.85
N PHE A 201 4.52 -9.14 -4.96
CA PHE A 201 3.66 -8.08 -5.49
C PHE A 201 2.28 -8.60 -5.96
N TYR A 202 2.14 -9.86 -6.34
CA TYR A 202 0.82 -10.45 -6.61
C TYR A 202 -0.09 -10.45 -5.38
N LEU A 203 0.47 -10.56 -4.17
CA LEU A 203 -0.30 -10.41 -2.92
C LEU A 203 -0.86 -8.99 -2.80
N ALA A 204 -0.08 -7.98 -3.20
CA ALA A 204 -0.52 -6.59 -3.21
C ALA A 204 -1.60 -6.33 -4.28
N VAL A 205 -1.50 -6.98 -5.45
CA VAL A 205 -2.55 -6.96 -6.48
C VAL A 205 -3.85 -7.60 -5.97
N ALA A 206 -3.77 -8.80 -5.39
CA ALA A 206 -4.94 -9.46 -4.81
C ALA A 206 -5.57 -8.62 -3.69
N GLY A 207 -4.74 -8.07 -2.80
CA GLY A 207 -5.20 -7.22 -1.70
C GLY A 207 -5.86 -5.92 -2.17
N SER A 208 -5.35 -5.30 -3.24
CA SER A 208 -5.95 -4.08 -3.82
C SER A 208 -7.23 -4.39 -4.61
N GLY A 209 -7.31 -5.54 -5.28
CA GLY A 209 -8.53 -6.04 -5.91
C GLY A 209 -9.64 -6.31 -4.89
N VAL A 210 -9.32 -6.99 -3.78
CA VAL A 210 -10.27 -7.19 -2.68
C VAL A 210 -10.71 -5.84 -2.09
N ALA A 211 -9.79 -4.91 -1.88
CA ALA A 211 -10.14 -3.56 -1.40
C ALA A 211 -11.07 -2.82 -2.36
N PHE A 212 -10.88 -2.95 -3.67
CA PHE A 212 -11.77 -2.39 -4.69
C PHE A 212 -13.18 -2.98 -4.61
N VAL A 213 -13.30 -4.31 -4.42
CA VAL A 213 -14.60 -4.97 -4.26
C VAL A 213 -15.26 -4.55 -2.94
N LEU A 214 -14.52 -4.47 -1.84
CA LEU A 214 -15.04 -4.01 -0.55
C LEU A 214 -15.49 -2.55 -0.60
N ALA A 215 -14.86 -1.72 -1.43
CA ALA A 215 -15.30 -0.34 -1.65
C ALA A 215 -16.70 -0.26 -2.28
N LEU A 216 -17.15 -1.28 -3.03
CA LEU A 216 -18.53 -1.36 -3.53
C LEU A 216 -19.58 -1.50 -2.42
N GLY A 217 -19.19 -2.07 -1.28
CA GLY A 217 -20.07 -2.24 -0.12
C GLY A 217 -20.14 -1.02 0.81
N ILE A 218 -19.35 0.04 0.55
CA ILE A 218 -19.38 1.25 1.36
C ILE A 218 -20.63 2.06 0.97
N GLU A 219 -21.53 2.27 1.94
CA GLU A 219 -22.72 3.08 1.75
C GLU A 219 -22.36 4.48 1.24
N TRP A 220 -23.12 4.93 0.25
CA TRP A 220 -22.98 6.25 -0.37
C TRP A 220 -23.59 7.32 0.54
N THR A 221 -23.04 7.51 1.73
CA THR A 221 -23.54 8.51 2.67
C THR A 221 -23.24 9.91 2.13
N ASN A 222 -24.32 10.67 1.90
CA ASN A 222 -24.27 12.06 1.44
C ASN A 222 -23.86 12.96 2.61
N THR A 223 -22.77 13.73 2.46
CA THR A 223 -22.28 14.61 3.54
C THR A 223 -23.22 15.77 3.91
N ARG A 224 -24.33 15.96 3.16
CA ARG A 224 -25.33 17.01 3.43
C ARG A 224 -26.59 16.57 4.20
N GLU A 225 -26.90 15.28 4.33
CA GLU A 225 -28.07 14.88 5.14
C GLU A 225 -27.82 15.05 6.65
N SER A 226 -26.56 14.98 7.09
CA SER A 226 -26.18 15.39 8.45
C SER A 226 -26.37 16.90 8.73
N THR A 227 -26.68 17.71 7.71
CA THR A 227 -27.03 19.14 7.85
C THR A 227 -28.51 19.43 7.65
N GLY A 228 -29.38 18.44 7.42
CA GLY A 228 -30.79 18.67 7.08
C GLY A 228 -31.83 17.87 7.88
N GLY A 229 -31.40 17.07 8.86
CA GLY A 229 -32.27 16.11 9.55
C GLY A 229 -33.01 16.59 10.80
N ASP A 230 -32.67 17.74 11.39
CA ASP A 230 -33.24 18.14 12.71
C ASP A 230 -34.24 19.32 12.65
N GLU A 231 -34.68 19.76 11.47
CA GLU A 231 -35.56 20.94 11.36
C GLU A 231 -36.96 20.67 10.80
N LYS A 232 -37.39 19.40 10.68
CA LYS A 232 -38.69 19.09 10.04
C LYS A 232 -39.66 18.12 10.71
N ASP A 233 -39.48 17.74 11.97
CA ASP A 233 -40.49 16.96 12.71
C ASP A 233 -40.89 17.57 14.07
N LEU A 234 -41.26 18.84 14.07
CA LEU A 234 -42.15 19.38 15.11
C LEU A 234 -43.58 19.45 14.53
N PRO A 235 -44.51 18.58 14.95
CA PRO A 235 -45.90 18.75 14.59
C PRO A 235 -46.43 20.03 15.26
N VAL A 236 -46.76 21.00 14.41
CA VAL A 236 -47.59 22.15 14.74
C VAL A 236 -48.96 21.65 15.18
N ALA A 237 -49.25 21.67 16.48
CA ALA A 237 -50.56 21.97 17.06
C ALA A 237 -50.56 21.75 18.58
N TYR A 238 -50.63 22.84 19.37
CA TYR A 238 -51.80 23.09 20.21
C TYR A 238 -51.74 24.51 20.80
N ASN A 239 -52.47 25.42 20.16
CA ASN A 239 -52.88 26.67 20.77
C ASN A 239 -54.23 26.40 21.45
N ILE A 240 -54.25 26.22 22.77
CA ILE A 240 -55.46 26.47 23.57
C ILE A 240 -55.06 27.25 24.83
N ARG A 241 -55.29 28.56 24.72
CA ARG A 241 -55.87 29.49 25.71
C ARG A 241 -55.94 29.02 27.17
N GLU A 242 -55.40 29.88 28.02
CA GLU A 242 -55.79 30.12 29.42
C GLU A 242 -57.32 30.15 29.59
N PRO A 243 -57.79 29.85 30.81
CA PRO A 243 -58.02 30.95 31.76
C PRO A 243 -57.27 30.82 33.09
#